data_AF-A0A837PBI2-F1
#
_entry.id   AF-A0A837PBI2-F1
#
_cell.length_a   1.000
_cell.length_b   1.000
_cell.length_c   1.000
_cell.angle_alpha   90.00
_cell.angle_beta   90.00
_cell.angle_gamma   90.00
#
_symmetry.space_group_name_H-M   'P 1'
#
loop_
_entity.id
_entity.type
_entity.pdbx_description
1 polymer ?
#
loop_
_entity_poly.entity_id
_entity_poly.type
_entity_poly.pdbx_seq_one_letter_code
_entity_poly.pdbx_strand_id
1 'polypeptide(L)'
;MTVAIRESFPYRYDEVGSLLRPEKLKQARDNFRNNKIDEYALRRVENKEIDRIVEKQVEIGLKAVTDGEFRRSWWHLDFLAGLNGTQYFIPQNGYCHC
;
A
#
# COMPACT_ATOMS: atom_id res chain seq x y z
N MET A 1 -8.79 24.83 43.14
CA MET A 1 -8.52 25.19 41.73
C MET A 1 -8.52 23.92 40.91
N THR A 2 -9.46 23.77 39.98
CA THR A 2 -9.60 22.56 39.17
C THR A 2 -8.75 22.74 37.91
N VAL A 3 -7.63 22.01 37.82
CA VAL A 3 -6.82 21.99 36.60
C VAL A 3 -7.53 21.09 35.61
N ALA A 4 -8.13 21.70 34.58
CA ALA A 4 -8.67 20.95 33.45
C ALA A 4 -7.49 20.31 32.70
N ILE A 5 -7.36 19.00 32.79
CA ILE A 5 -6.39 18.24 32.00
C ILE A 5 -6.85 18.30 30.55
N ARG A 6 -6.14 19.07 29.71
CA ARG A 6 -6.30 18.98 28.26
C ARG A 6 -5.60 17.72 27.80
N GLU A 7 -6.35 16.65 27.55
CA GLU A 7 -5.81 15.49 26.84
C GLU A 7 -5.36 15.93 25.44
N SER A 8 -4.05 15.97 25.24
CA SER A 8 -3.42 16.24 23.96
C SER A 8 -3.28 14.93 23.21
N PHE A 9 -4.27 14.60 22.36
CA PHE A 9 -4.13 13.48 21.43
C PHE A 9 -2.96 13.75 20.47
N PRO A 10 -1.99 12.83 20.35
CA PRO A 10 -0.81 13.04 19.51
C PRO A 10 -1.18 13.21 18.04
N TYR A 11 -2.29 12.60 17.61
CA TYR A 11 -2.84 12.66 16.26
C TYR A 11 -4.28 13.20 16.31
N ARG A 12 -4.62 14.08 15.37
CA ARG A 12 -5.98 14.62 15.20
C ARG A 12 -6.71 13.98 14.02
N TYR A 13 -5.95 13.52 13.04
CA TYR A 13 -6.38 12.85 11.83
C TYR A 13 -5.20 12.00 11.35
N ASP A 14 -5.51 10.95 10.59
CA ASP A 14 -4.50 10.06 9.99
C ASP A 14 -5.08 9.33 8.78
N GLU A 15 -4.19 8.71 8.00
CA GLU A 15 -4.55 7.86 6.87
C GLU A 15 -4.64 6.38 7.30
N VAL A 16 -5.56 5.63 6.70
CA VAL A 16 -5.82 4.22 7.06
C VAL A 16 -4.98 3.20 6.28
N GLY A 17 -4.17 3.65 5.32
CA GLY A 17 -3.25 2.79 4.57
C GLY A 17 -3.22 3.06 3.07
N SER A 18 -4.18 2.49 2.33
CA SER A 18 -4.20 2.48 0.86
C SER A 18 -4.32 3.87 0.24
N LEU A 19 -3.48 4.13 -0.78
CA LEU A 19 -3.53 5.32 -1.62
C LEU A 19 -3.69 4.94 -3.10
N LEU A 20 -4.13 5.91 -3.92
CA LEU A 20 -4.29 5.70 -5.36
C LEU A 20 -2.94 5.39 -6.02
N ARG A 21 -2.88 4.25 -6.72
CA ARG A 21 -1.66 3.80 -7.41
C ARG A 21 -1.30 4.78 -8.54
N PRO A 22 -0.09 5.36 -8.52
CA PRO A 22 0.39 6.23 -9.59
C PRO A 22 0.46 5.51 -10.93
N GLU A 23 0.34 6.27 -12.02
CA GLU A 23 0.36 5.71 -13.38
C GLU A 23 1.67 4.95 -13.68
N LYS A 24 2.81 5.48 -13.19
CA LYS A 24 4.12 4.81 -13.31
C LYS A 24 4.14 3.41 -12.68
N LEU A 25 3.48 3.26 -11.53
CA LEU A 25 3.40 1.98 -10.84
C LEU A 25 2.51 0.99 -11.59
N LYS A 26 1.40 1.45 -12.15
CA LYS A 26 0.52 0.62 -13.00
C LYS A 26 1.30 0.10 -14.22
N GLN A 27 1.98 1.00 -14.93
CA GLN A 27 2.79 0.63 -16.11
C GLN A 27 3.91 -0.35 -15.77
N ALA A 28 4.61 -0.15 -14.64
CA ALA A 28 5.65 -1.08 -14.20
C ALA A 28 5.08 -2.49 -13.91
N ARG A 29 3.93 -2.57 -13.24
CA ARG A 29 3.24 -3.85 -12.99
C ARG A 29 2.80 -4.53 -14.28
N ASP A 30 2.27 -3.77 -15.24
CA ASP A 30 1.88 -4.33 -16.54
C ASP A 30 3.10 -4.78 -17.35
N ASN A 31 4.20 -4.05 -17.29
CA ASN A 31 5.46 -4.46 -17.91
C ASN A 31 6.02 -5.74 -17.27
N PHE A 32 5.96 -5.87 -15.95
CA PHE A 32 6.38 -7.08 -15.24
C PHE A 32 5.52 -8.29 -15.63
N ARG A 33 4.18 -8.13 -15.65
CA ARG A 33 3.25 -9.17 -16.11
C ARG A 33 3.50 -9.62 -17.54
N ASN A 34 3.97 -8.72 -18.39
CA ASN A 34 4.32 -8.99 -19.79
C ASN A 34 5.80 -9.39 -19.98
N ASN A 35 6.53 -9.72 -18.90
CA ASN A 35 7.95 -10.11 -18.92
C ASN A 35 8.89 -9.08 -19.59
N LYS A 36 8.51 -7.80 -19.62
CA LYS A 36 9.32 -6.71 -20.19
C LYS A 36 10.37 -6.18 -19.22
N ILE A 37 10.16 -6.37 -17.93
CA ILE A 37 11.07 -5.99 -16.85
C ILE A 37 11.18 -7.16 -15.86
N ASP A 38 12.30 -7.24 -15.15
CA ASP A 38 12.50 -8.20 -14.08
C ASP A 38 11.91 -7.71 -12.75
N GLU A 39 11.89 -8.60 -11.75
CA GLU A 39 11.40 -8.29 -10.41
C GLU A 39 12.18 -7.15 -9.76
N TYR A 40 13.51 -7.09 -9.97
CA TYR A 40 14.34 -6.02 -9.44
C TYR A 40 13.97 -4.65 -10.02
N ALA A 41 13.69 -4.57 -11.32
CA ALA A 41 13.23 -3.35 -11.96
C ALA A 41 11.85 -2.92 -11.46
N LEU A 42 10.91 -3.86 -11.30
CA LEU A 42 9.61 -3.58 -10.67
C LEU A 42 9.81 -3.00 -9.27
N ARG A 43 10.64 -3.66 -8.45
CA ARG A 43 10.95 -3.26 -7.07
C ARG A 43 11.55 -1.86 -6.99
N ARG A 44 12.41 -1.47 -7.94
CA ARG A 44 12.96 -0.12 -8.02
C ARG A 44 11.88 0.93 -8.26
N VAL A 45 10.91 0.65 -9.13
CA VAL A 45 9.79 1.57 -9.38
C VAL A 45 8.90 1.67 -8.15
N GLU A 46 8.59 0.54 -7.50
CA GLU A 46 7.82 0.51 -6.26
C GLU A 46 8.49 1.34 -5.16
N ASN A 47 9.79 1.14 -4.92
CA ASN A 47 10.54 1.91 -3.92
C ASN A 47 10.46 3.41 -4.22
N LYS A 48 10.71 3.81 -5.46
CA LYS A 48 10.70 5.21 -5.86
C LYS A 48 9.33 5.87 -5.64
N GLU A 49 8.24 5.17 -5.93
CA GLU A 49 6.89 5.72 -5.70
C GLU A 49 6.51 5.71 -4.22
N ILE A 50 7.00 4.75 -3.43
CA ILE A 50 6.85 4.75 -1.96
C ILE A 50 7.60 5.93 -1.34
N ASP A 51 8.87 6.13 -1.71
CA ASP A 51 9.68 7.25 -1.20
C ASP A 51 8.98 8.59 -1.50
N ARG A 52 8.51 8.76 -2.75
CA ARG A 52 7.77 9.96 -3.18
C ARG A 52 6.51 10.21 -2.35
N ILE A 53 5.70 9.17 -2.06
CA ILE A 53 4.44 9.36 -1.33
C ILE A 53 4.68 9.56 0.17
N VAL A 54 5.71 8.94 0.73
CA VAL A 54 6.12 9.16 2.13
C VAL A 54 6.63 10.58 2.30
N GLU A 55 7.51 11.05 1.41
CA GLU A 55 7.96 12.45 1.41
C GLU A 55 6.79 13.43 1.34
N LYS A 56 5.78 13.13 0.50
CA LYS A 56 4.61 13.99 0.38
C LYS A 56 3.79 14.06 1.67
N GLN A 57 3.62 12.93 2.35
CA GLN A 57 2.89 12.87 3.63
C GLN A 57 3.63 13.65 4.73
N VAL A 58 4.96 13.55 4.77
CA VAL A 58 5.79 14.35 5.68
C VAL A 58 5.67 15.85 5.37
N GLU A 59 5.71 16.24 4.09
CA GLU A 59 5.61 17.63 3.64
C GLU A 59 4.28 18.28 4.09
N ILE A 60 3.17 17.54 4.02
CA ILE A 60 1.85 18.03 4.45
C ILE A 60 1.64 17.99 5.96
N GLY A 61 2.64 17.53 6.72
CA GLY A 61 2.63 17.54 8.19
C GLY A 61 1.93 16.35 8.84
N LEU A 62 1.72 15.25 8.10
CA LEU A 62 1.27 13.99 8.72
C LEU A 62 2.35 13.47 9.67
N LYS A 63 1.91 13.02 10.85
CA LYS A 63 2.80 12.51 11.90
C LYS A 63 3.03 11.01 11.81
N ALA A 64 2.05 10.26 11.29
CA ALA A 64 2.23 8.90 10.86
C ALA A 64 2.07 8.86 9.34
N VAL A 65 2.82 7.96 8.70
CA VAL A 65 2.87 7.85 7.24
C VAL A 65 2.63 6.39 6.83
N THR A 66 2.14 6.20 5.62
CA THR A 66 1.89 4.90 4.99
C THR A 66 2.66 4.79 3.68
N ASP A 67 3.00 3.56 3.26
CA ASP A 67 3.58 3.29 1.95
C ASP A 67 2.54 3.29 0.81
N GLY A 68 1.30 3.66 1.12
CA GLY A 68 0.16 3.65 0.20
C GLY A 68 -0.29 2.24 -0.22
N GLU A 69 0.25 1.19 0.40
CA GLU A 69 0.05 -0.22 0.04
C GLU A 69 0.46 -0.56 -1.41
N PHE A 70 1.43 0.17 -1.95
CA PHE A 70 1.82 0.11 -3.36
C PHE A 70 2.39 -1.23 -3.82
N ARG A 71 2.83 -2.10 -2.91
CA ARG A 71 3.31 -3.46 -3.22
C ARG A 71 2.24 -4.52 -3.15
N ARG A 72 1.07 -4.19 -2.59
CA ARG A 72 -0.04 -5.13 -2.40
C ARG A 72 -1.03 -5.07 -3.55
N SER A 73 -1.73 -6.18 -3.76
CA SER A 73 -2.92 -6.29 -4.59
C SER A 73 -4.17 -6.16 -3.71
N TRP A 74 -4.27 -7.00 -2.67
CA TRP A 74 -5.37 -7.09 -1.71
C TRP A 74 -4.83 -7.37 -0.31
N TRP A 75 -5.07 -6.47 0.65
CA TRP A 75 -4.43 -6.54 1.97
C TRP A 75 -4.57 -7.90 2.67
N HIS A 76 -5.77 -8.49 2.67
CA HIS A 76 -6.02 -9.76 3.37
C HIS A 76 -5.54 -10.97 2.57
N LEU A 77 -5.64 -10.96 1.23
CA LEU A 77 -5.22 -12.11 0.42
C LEU A 77 -3.71 -12.21 0.30
N ASP A 78 -3.02 -11.08 0.12
CA ASP A 78 -1.56 -11.06 0.05
C ASP A 78 -0.96 -11.49 1.40
N PHE A 79 -1.58 -11.08 2.52
CA PHE A 79 -1.18 -11.54 3.84
C PHE A 79 -1.35 -13.04 4.00
N LEU A 80 -2.54 -13.57 3.67
CA LEU A 80 -2.83 -15.00 3.78
C LEU A 80 -1.87 -15.83 2.91
N ALA A 81 -1.62 -15.41 1.67
CA ALA A 81 -0.71 -16.08 0.75
C ALA A 81 0.75 -16.11 1.23
N GLY A 82 1.13 -15.24 2.18
CA GLY A 82 2.45 -15.25 2.81
C GLY A 82 2.59 -16.23 3.98
N LEU A 83 1.50 -16.88 4.41
CA LEU A 83 1.53 -17.84 5.51
C LEU A 83 1.92 -19.24 5.03
N ASN A 84 2.82 -19.90 5.76
CA ASN A 84 3.18 -21.30 5.50
C ASN A 84 1.94 -22.20 5.57
N GLY A 85 1.78 -23.06 4.57
CA GLY A 85 0.63 -23.97 4.44
C GLY A 85 -0.56 -23.39 3.67
N THR A 86 -0.44 -22.17 3.13
CA THR A 86 -1.43 -21.60 2.21
C THR A 86 -0.92 -21.61 0.77
N GLN A 87 -1.83 -21.57 -0.20
CA GLN A 87 -1.50 -21.47 -1.61
C GLN A 87 -2.38 -20.42 -2.30
N TYR A 88 -1.74 -19.52 -3.02
CA TYR A 88 -2.45 -18.59 -3.90
C TYR A 88 -2.94 -19.33 -5.15
N PHE A 89 -4.21 -19.14 -5.51
CA PHE A 89 -4.77 -19.61 -6.76
C PHE A 89 -5.71 -18.56 -7.35
N ILE A 90 -5.82 -18.54 -8.67
CA ILE A 90 -6.81 -17.73 -9.38
C ILE A 90 -8.03 -18.62 -9.62
N PRO A 91 -9.20 -18.31 -9.04
CA PRO A 91 -10.40 -19.11 -9.28
C PRO A 91 -10.87 -18.99 -10.73
N GLN A 92 -11.43 -20.06 -11.30
CA GLN A 92 -12.00 -20.03 -12.66
C GLN A 92 -13.23 -19.11 -12.76
N ASN A 93 -14.03 -19.03 -11.68
CA ASN A 93 -15.23 -18.20 -11.61
C ASN A 93 -15.12 -17.20 -10.44
N GLY A 94 -15.66 -16.00 -10.63
CA GLY A 94 -15.79 -15.01 -9.54
C GLY A 94 -16.86 -15.41 -8.52
N TYR A 95 -16.81 -14.81 -7.33
CA TYR A 95 -17.79 -15.06 -6.26
C TYR A 95 -19.21 -14.53 -6.56
N CYS A 96 -19.38 -13.71 -7.61
CA CYS A 96 -20.69 -13.31 -8.12
C CYS A 96 -21.10 -14.23 -9.28
N HIS A 97 -21.94 -15.21 -8.99
CA HIS A 97 -22.87 -15.74 -9.97
C HIS A 97 -24.08 -14.79 -10.01
N CYS A 98 -24.11 -13.92 -11.01
CA CYS A 98 -25.34 -13.30 -11.49
C CYS A 98 -25.85 -14.11 -12.68
#